data_AF-A0A9D0YP32-F1
#
_entry.id   AF-A0A9D0YP32-F1
#
_cell.length_a   1.000
_cell.length_b   1.000
_cell.length_c   1.000
_cell.angle_alpha   90.00
_cell.angle_beta   90.00
_cell.angle_gamma   90.00
#
_symmetry.space_group_name_H-M   'P 1'
#
loop_
_entity.id
_entity.type
_entity.pdbx_description
1 polymer ?
#
loop_
_entity_poly.entity_id
_entity_poly.type
_entity_poly.pdbx_seq_one_letter_code
_entity_poly.pdbx_strand_id
1 'polypeptide(L)' 'MEKKGVNLYQEMNEELLSPKEAGKLLGVSTRTIQRWDKQGLIKTVRTPKGRRRIPLSEV' A
#
# COMPACT_ATOMS: atom_id res chain seq x y z
N MET A 1 13.82 -25.48 -13.86
CA MET A 1 14.48 -24.72 -12.77
C MET A 1 15.14 -23.54 -13.46
N GLU A 2 14.83 -22.26 -13.25
CA GLU A 2 14.12 -21.50 -12.22
C GLU A 2 13.12 -20.57 -12.91
N LYS A 3 11.88 -20.50 -12.42
CA LYS A 3 10.97 -19.42 -12.83
C LYS A 3 11.42 -18.15 -12.11
N LYS A 4 12.29 -17.34 -12.74
CA LYS A 4 12.49 -15.94 -12.32
C LYS A 4 11.25 -15.14 -12.73
N GLY A 5 10.22 -15.26 -11.91
CA GLY A 5 9.03 -14.43 -11.96
C GLY A 5 9.44 -12.97 -11.80
N VAL A 6 9.19 -12.21 -12.87
CA VAL A 6 8.83 -10.80 -12.91
C VAL A 6 9.01 -10.00 -11.60
N ASN A 7 9.76 -8.90 -11.71
CA ASN A 7 9.32 -7.67 -11.08
C ASN A 7 9.61 -6.47 -11.99
N LEU A 8 8.73 -6.27 -12.98
CA LEU A 8 8.72 -5.13 -13.91
C LEU A 8 8.07 -3.87 -13.29
N TYR A 9 8.13 -3.69 -11.97
CA TYR A 9 7.54 -2.54 -11.27
C TYR A 9 8.53 -1.83 -10.33
N GLN A 10 9.83 -1.96 -10.57
CA GLN A 10 10.85 -1.33 -9.74
C GLN A 10 11.18 0.12 -10.15
N GLU A 11 10.39 0.73 -11.05
CA GLU A 11 10.68 2.02 -11.68
C GLU A 11 9.62 3.13 -11.51
N MET A 12 8.69 2.99 -10.57
CA MET A 12 7.93 4.15 -10.13
C MET A 12 8.30 4.41 -8.67
N ASN A 13 8.96 5.56 -8.41
CA ASN A 13 9.10 6.15 -7.08
C ASN A 13 7.70 6.54 -6.56
N GLU A 14 6.79 5.58 -6.42
CA GLU A 14 5.49 5.81 -5.83
C GLU A 14 5.70 6.16 -4.37
N GLU A 15 5.23 7.36 -4.00
CA GLU A 15 5.29 7.80 -2.62
C GLU A 15 4.42 6.87 -1.77
N LEU A 16 5.07 6.20 -0.83
CA LEU A 16 4.43 5.20 0.03
C LEU A 16 3.98 5.86 1.33
N LEU A 17 2.68 6.08 1.45
CA LEU A 17 2.03 6.69 2.60
C LEU A 17 1.83 5.69 3.73
N SER A 18 1.94 6.16 4.97
CA SER A 18 1.40 5.42 6.11
C SER A 18 -0.14 5.43 6.08
N PRO A 19 -0.80 4.49 6.78
CA PRO A 19 -2.26 4.53 6.94
C PRO A 19 -2.79 5.84 7.53
N LYS A 20 -1.95 6.57 8.29
CA LYS A 20 -2.28 7.88 8.85
C LYS A 20 -2.28 8.97 7.80
N GLU A 21 -1.29 8.99 6.91
CA GLU A 21 -1.21 9.97 5.83
C GLU A 21 -2.30 9.72 4.78
N ALA A 22 -2.47 8.45 4.36
CA ALA A 22 -3.54 8.06 3.45
C ALA A 22 -4.93 8.43 4.00
N GLY A 23 -5.17 8.17 5.30
CA GLY A 23 -6.42 8.55 5.95
C GLY A 23 -6.66 10.05 5.96
N LYS A 24 -5.61 10.87 6.17
CA LYS A 24 -5.74 12.34 6.12
C LYS A 24 -6.12 12.85 4.73
N LEU A 25 -5.53 12.28 3.68
CA LEU A 25 -5.80 12.67 2.30
C LEU A 25 -7.22 12.27 1.86
N LEU A 26 -7.64 11.05 2.19
CA LEU A 26 -8.97 10.53 1.87
C LEU A 26 -10.09 11.03 2.80
N GLY A 27 -9.75 11.79 3.85
CA GLY A 27 -10.73 12.22 4.87
C GLY A 27 -11.32 11.07 5.68
N VAL A 28 -10.62 9.94 5.79
CA VAL A 28 -11.09 8.74 6.51
C VAL A 28 -10.17 8.38 7.68
N SER A 29 -10.71 7.62 8.63
CA SER A 29 -9.91 7.12 9.76
C SER A 29 -8.87 6.09 9.29
N THR A 30 -7.76 5.98 10.02
CA THR A 30 -6.77 4.91 9.79
C THR A 30 -7.37 3.51 9.91
N ARG A 31 -8.42 3.34 10.72
CA ARG A 31 -9.18 2.09 10.87
C ARG A 31 -9.95 1.75 9.58
N THR A 32 -10.45 2.75 8.86
CA THR A 32 -11.10 2.57 7.56
C THR A 32 -10.10 2.02 6.54
N ILE A 33 -8.91 2.64 6.44
CA ILE A 33 -7.83 2.16 5.56
C ILE A 33 -7.43 0.72 5.89
N GLN A 34 -7.29 0.38 7.18
CA GLN A 34 -7.00 -1.00 7.60
C GLN A 34 -8.11 -1.99 7.27
N ARG A 35 -9.38 -1.56 7.31
CA ARG A 35 -10.52 -2.38 6.92
C ARG A 35 -10.49 -2.63 5.41
N TRP A 36 -10.23 -1.60 4.61
CA TRP A 36 -10.09 -1.70 3.16
C TRP A 36 -8.95 -2.64 2.75
N ASP A 37 -7.79 -2.56 3.42
CA ASP A 37 -6.68 -3.52 3.23
C ASP A 37 -7.13 -4.96 3.52
N LYS A 38 -7.84 -5.19 4.63
CA LYS A 38 -8.38 -6.52 4.97
C LYS A 38 -9.42 -7.02 3.97
N GLN A 39 -10.18 -6.11 3.35
CA GLN A 39 -11.19 -6.42 2.35
C GLN A 39 -10.61 -6.50 0.92
N GLY A 40 -9.34 -6.14 0.72
CA GLY A 40 -8.73 -6.06 -0.61
C GLY A 40 -9.22 -4.89 -1.47
N LEU A 41 -9.82 -3.87 -0.86
CA LEU A 41 -10.35 -2.68 -1.55
C LEU A 41 -9.27 -1.65 -1.89
N ILE A 42 -8.11 -1.74 -1.24
CA ILE A 42 -6.97 -0.85 -1.48
C ILE A 42 -5.69 -1.67 -1.56
N LYS A 43 -4.80 -1.34 -2.49
CA LYS A 43 -3.49 -2.00 -2.54
C LYS A 43 -2.61 -1.51 -1.40
N THR A 44 -1.98 -2.44 -0.70
CA THR A 44 -0.96 -2.10 0.30
C THR A 44 0.33 -2.87 0.07
N VAL A 45 1.44 -2.18 0.20
CA VAL A 45 2.78 -2.76 0.26
C VAL A 45 3.11 -3.01 1.73
N ARG A 46 3.65 -4.19 2.02
CA ARG A 46 4.12 -4.53 3.38
C ARG A 46 5.63 -4.44 3.41
N THR A 47 6.16 -3.68 4.36
CA THR A 47 7.60 -3.71 4.62
C THR A 47 7.99 -5.06 5.24
N PRO A 48 9.28 -5.45 5.21
CA PRO A 48 9.75 -6.67 5.87
C PRO A 48 9.40 -6.75 7.37
N LYS A 49 9.19 -5.58 8.02
CA LYS A 49 8.75 -5.46 9.42
C LYS A 49 7.21 -5.52 9.59
N GLY A 50 6.47 -5.88 8.54
CA GLY A 50 5.01 -6.01 8.55
C GLY A 50 4.23 -4.69 8.60
N ARG A 51 4.88 -3.55 8.32
CA ARG A 51 4.17 -2.26 8.30
C ARG A 51 3.47 -2.08 6.96
N ARG A 52 2.22 -1.60 7.00
CA ARG A 52 1.45 -1.22 5.80
C ARG A 52 1.98 0.10 5.22
N ARG A 53 2.05 0.13 3.90
CA ARG A 53 2.33 1.30 3.07
C ARG A 53 1.30 1.33 1.96
N ILE A 54 0.62 2.45 1.81
CA ILE A 54 -0.37 2.67 0.76
C ILE A 54 0.32 3.53 -0.31
N PRO A 55 0.38 3.10 -1.58
CA PRO A 55 0.91 3.96 -2.63
C PRO A 55 -0.01 5.16 -2.82
N LEU A 56 0.56 6.33 -3.09
CA LEU A 56 -0.20 7.55 -3.34
C LEU A 56 -1.23 7.39 -4.48
N SER A 57 -0.99 6.49 -5.43
CA SER A 57 -1.90 6.17 -6.54
C SER A 57 -3.24 5.55 -6.11
N GLU A 58 -3.35 5.09 -4.85
CA GLU A 58 -4.56 4.46 -4.29
C GLU A 58 -5.31 5.37 -3.29
N VAL A 59 -4.86 6.62 -3.13
CA VAL A 59 -5.37 7.61 -2.17
C VAL A 59 -5.92 8.81 -2.92
#